data_AF-A0A3B9VHS5-F1
#
_entry.id   AF-A0A3B9VHS5-F1
#
_cell.length_a   1.000
_cell.length_b   1.000
_cell.length_c   1.000
_cell.angle_alpha   90.00
_cell.angle_beta   90.00
_cell.angle_gamma   90.00
#
_symmetry.space_group_name_H-M   'P 1'
#
loop_
_entity.id
_entity.type
_entity.pdbx_description
1 polymer ?
#
loop_
_entity_poly.entity_id
_entity_poly.type
_entity_poly.pdbx_seq_one_letter_code
_entity_poly.pdbx_strand_id
1 'polypeptide(L)'
;MSVDRTKVDAILKSWNPRALSANQELLDKVSDLYSKSRDLQNSNGLANAILNKKVDKVIGQGLKLMPQIDYRALGIDVKEAKAWNEKAESLWNLYANSKNYDLAAKNNFHESSRLALRTVYMNGDVLALVHWVPNGKGMFKTKIQLIECDRLITPNKLKNKKNIRAGIEYNKHNEPVAYYIAKDYPDDNLLNTNVECVRVPAKTKWGRARVIHVFKQDRVDQSRGKPIFTPILTLFKKLDLYEEAELSAAVVSAMVALIVESPPKDDKELLTQFGLGDDDQEVLEEIRHGWNRGMQPGNIVHLFNGEKAHTFAPNRPNSSFSAFVENITRTVGIGSAGLSYETIMSDFSKCNYSSARAALQEDWENIMVSRSWFVSEWVDIHYELFIEECINTGRLEAPDFYENKEAYLKYSVQGPAKGVLDPVKETKASVMLVEAGLSSRTHEAAKQGIVWDDNADQLEREQGI
;
A
#
# COMPACT_ATOMS: atom_id res chain seq x y z
N MET A 1 -45.69 17.94 -14.87
CA MET A 1 -45.51 16.48 -14.69
C MET A 1 -45.08 16.23 -13.26
N SER A 2 -45.97 15.68 -12.43
CA SER A 2 -45.64 15.27 -11.07
C SER A 2 -44.79 14.00 -11.14
N VAL A 3 -43.55 14.06 -10.65
CA VAL A 3 -42.72 12.87 -10.49
C VAL A 3 -43.36 12.02 -9.39
N ASP A 4 -43.93 10.89 -9.78
CA ASP A 4 -44.49 9.90 -8.88
C ASP A 4 -43.40 9.36 -7.96
N ARG A 5 -43.49 9.70 -6.66
CA ARG A 5 -42.51 9.32 -5.62
C ARG A 5 -42.76 7.92 -5.03
N THR A 6 -43.66 7.11 -5.60
CA THR A 6 -44.15 5.90 -4.93
C THR A 6 -43.50 4.58 -5.34
N LYS A 7 -42.44 4.58 -6.15
CA LYS A 7 -41.60 3.39 -6.40
C LYS A 7 -40.15 3.61 -5.98
N VAL A 8 -39.93 3.92 -4.71
CA VAL A 8 -38.59 3.85 -4.14
C VAL A 8 -38.27 2.37 -3.92
N ASP A 9 -37.26 1.87 -4.65
CA ASP A 9 -36.72 0.52 -4.55
C ASP A 9 -36.52 0.12 -3.07
N ALA A 10 -36.91 -1.10 -2.69
CA ALA A 10 -36.77 -1.60 -1.32
C ALA A 10 -35.31 -1.53 -0.84
N ILE A 11 -34.36 -1.69 -1.77
CA ILE A 11 -32.93 -1.53 -1.51
C ILE A 11 -32.63 -0.09 -1.09
N LEU A 12 -33.08 0.92 -1.86
CA LEU A 12 -32.90 2.33 -1.53
C LEU A 12 -33.59 2.72 -0.20
N LYS A 13 -34.72 2.09 0.13
CA LYS A 13 -35.40 2.32 1.40
C LYS A 13 -34.62 1.76 2.60
N SER A 14 -33.94 0.63 2.43
CA SER A 14 -33.05 0.04 3.45
C SER A 14 -31.68 0.73 3.54
N TRP A 15 -31.25 1.39 2.46
CA TRP A 15 -30.00 2.14 2.37
C TRP A 15 -30.20 3.58 2.86
N ASN A 16 -30.04 3.80 4.17
CA ASN A 16 -30.25 5.10 4.80
C ASN A 16 -28.98 5.66 5.48
N PRO A 17 -27.96 6.09 4.70
CA PRO A 17 -26.74 6.67 5.24
C PRO A 17 -27.02 8.03 5.88
N ARG A 18 -26.34 8.32 7.00
CA ARG A 18 -26.43 9.63 7.66
C ARG A 18 -25.42 10.60 7.06
N ALA A 19 -25.81 11.87 6.92
CA ALA A 19 -24.88 12.94 6.55
C ALA A 19 -23.96 13.28 7.74
N LEU A 20 -22.84 12.59 7.85
CA LEU A 20 -21.84 12.77 8.92
C LEU A 20 -20.64 13.59 8.42
N SER A 21 -19.97 14.28 9.35
CA SER A 21 -18.66 14.87 9.07
C SER A 21 -17.63 13.79 8.73
N ALA A 22 -16.58 14.14 7.98
CA ALA A 22 -15.52 13.21 7.60
C ALA A 22 -14.90 12.50 8.83
N ASN A 23 -14.67 13.27 9.90
CA ASN A 23 -14.10 12.75 11.14
C ASN A 23 -15.06 11.82 11.89
N GLN A 24 -16.34 12.17 12.00
CA GLN A 24 -17.30 11.32 12.70
C GLN A 24 -17.54 9.99 11.97
N GLU A 25 -17.44 9.97 10.64
CA GLU A 25 -17.57 8.74 9.87
C GLU A 25 -16.37 7.80 10.03
N LEU A 26 -15.17 8.37 10.19
CA LEU A 26 -13.90 7.65 10.13
C LEU A 26 -13.26 7.38 11.50
N LEU A 27 -13.12 8.38 12.36
CA LEU A 27 -12.20 8.35 13.51
C LEU A 27 -12.53 7.23 14.50
N ASP A 28 -13.80 6.95 14.74
CA ASP A 28 -14.24 5.90 15.68
C ASP A 28 -13.92 4.49 15.16
N LYS A 29 -13.72 4.34 13.85
CA LYS A 29 -13.47 3.05 13.18
C LYS A 29 -12.01 2.89 12.75
N VAL A 30 -11.23 3.96 12.81
CA VAL A 30 -9.94 4.04 12.14
C VAL A 30 -8.96 2.97 12.66
N SER A 31 -8.91 2.77 13.98
CA SER A 31 -8.09 1.74 14.63
C SER A 31 -8.47 0.32 14.20
N ASP A 32 -9.77 0.02 14.12
CA ASP A 32 -10.27 -1.28 13.64
C ASP A 32 -9.92 -1.51 12.15
N LEU A 33 -10.01 -0.46 11.32
CA LEU A 33 -9.61 -0.52 9.92
C LEU A 33 -8.10 -0.79 9.77
N TYR A 34 -7.26 -0.17 10.61
CA TYR A 34 -5.81 -0.40 10.61
C TYR A 34 -5.48 -1.85 10.92
N SER A 35 -6.05 -2.41 12.00
CA SER A 35 -5.84 -3.80 12.39
C SER A 35 -6.29 -4.77 11.32
N LYS A 36 -7.47 -4.57 10.71
CA LYS A 36 -7.98 -5.41 9.63
C LYS A 36 -7.12 -5.34 8.36
N SER A 37 -6.63 -4.16 8.01
CA SER A 37 -5.77 -3.97 6.85
C SER A 37 -4.40 -4.64 7.04
N ARG A 38 -3.80 -4.52 8.23
CA ARG A 38 -2.55 -5.19 8.60
C ARG A 38 -2.69 -6.72 8.62
N ASP A 39 -3.75 -7.23 9.23
CA ASP A 39 -4.06 -8.66 9.23
C ASP A 39 -4.17 -9.20 7.81
N LEU A 40 -4.98 -8.54 6.98
CA LEU A 40 -5.15 -8.90 5.58
C LEU A 40 -3.81 -8.92 4.83
N GLN A 41 -2.94 -7.94 5.04
CA GLN A 41 -1.63 -7.92 4.40
C GLN A 41 -0.70 -9.05 4.87
N ASN A 42 -0.79 -9.45 6.13
CA ASN A 42 0.03 -10.52 6.68
C ASN A 42 -0.49 -11.91 6.28
N SER A 43 -1.80 -12.07 6.15
CA SER A 43 -2.45 -13.35 5.88
C SER A 43 -2.71 -13.62 4.39
N ASN A 44 -2.84 -12.57 3.56
CA ASN A 44 -3.27 -12.69 2.17
C ASN A 44 -2.17 -12.26 1.18
N GLY A 45 -1.74 -13.22 0.36
CA GLY A 45 -0.70 -13.01 -0.66
C GLY A 45 -1.08 -11.98 -1.73
N LEU A 46 -2.34 -11.95 -2.18
CA LEU A 46 -2.83 -10.98 -3.18
C LEU A 46 -2.84 -9.56 -2.61
N ALA A 47 -3.31 -9.38 -1.38
CA ALA A 47 -3.30 -8.06 -0.73
C ALA A 47 -1.88 -7.52 -0.56
N ASN A 48 -0.93 -8.34 -0.08
CA ASN A 48 0.47 -7.95 0.03
C ASN A 48 1.08 -7.63 -1.35
N ALA A 49 0.77 -8.43 -2.38
CA ALA A 49 1.25 -8.22 -3.74
C ALA A 49 0.75 -6.89 -4.33
N ILE A 50 -0.53 -6.56 -4.17
CA ILE A 50 -1.10 -5.28 -4.62
C ILE A 50 -0.36 -4.11 -3.96
N LEU A 51 -0.16 -4.18 -2.64
CA LEU A 51 0.49 -3.10 -1.90
C LEU A 51 1.96 -2.94 -2.33
N ASN A 52 2.71 -4.04 -2.42
CA ASN A 52 4.09 -4.02 -2.92
C ASN A 52 4.16 -3.42 -4.31
N LYS A 53 3.33 -3.90 -5.24
CA LYS A 53 3.32 -3.43 -6.63
C LYS A 53 2.99 -1.95 -6.73
N LYS A 54 2.05 -1.45 -5.93
CA LYS A 54 1.74 -0.01 -5.89
C LYS A 54 2.94 0.81 -5.39
N VAL A 55 3.58 0.38 -4.32
CA VAL A 55 4.76 1.05 -3.75
C VAL A 55 5.95 1.00 -4.72
N ASP A 56 6.19 -0.14 -5.34
CA ASP A 56 7.30 -0.35 -6.28
C ASP A 56 7.12 0.48 -7.56
N LYS A 57 5.89 0.64 -8.04
CA LYS A 57 5.63 1.50 -9.21
C LYS A 57 5.70 2.99 -8.87
N VAL A 58 5.31 3.41 -7.66
CA VAL A 58 5.34 4.81 -7.25
C VAL A 58 6.75 5.27 -6.89
N ILE A 59 7.47 4.52 -6.05
CA ILE A 59 8.79 4.87 -5.51
C ILE A 59 9.91 4.04 -6.13
N GLY A 60 9.69 2.74 -6.32
CA GLY A 60 10.70 1.77 -6.75
C GLY A 60 11.94 1.81 -5.87
N GLN A 61 13.12 1.98 -6.50
CA GLN A 61 14.40 2.04 -5.79
C GLN A 61 14.62 3.35 -5.03
N GLY A 62 13.88 4.41 -5.36
CA GLY A 62 14.04 5.72 -4.77
C GLY A 62 13.53 6.83 -5.67
N LEU A 63 13.45 8.03 -5.10
CA LEU A 63 13.10 9.26 -5.78
C LEU A 63 14.36 10.09 -6.01
N LYS A 64 14.74 10.29 -7.27
CA LYS A 64 15.88 11.16 -7.63
C LYS A 64 15.38 12.59 -7.76
N LEU A 65 15.97 13.49 -6.99
CA LEU A 65 15.61 14.92 -6.96
C LEU A 65 16.68 15.70 -7.72
N MET A 66 16.25 16.54 -8.66
CA MET A 66 17.11 17.48 -9.38
C MET A 66 16.64 18.90 -9.08
N PRO A 67 17.41 19.69 -8.31
CA PRO A 67 17.13 21.10 -8.04
C PRO A 67 17.00 21.90 -9.33
N GLN A 68 16.04 22.82 -9.38
CA GLN A 68 15.75 23.67 -10.54
C GLN A 68 15.29 25.04 -10.06
N ILE A 69 16.16 25.77 -9.35
CA ILE A 69 15.80 27.07 -8.80
C ILE A 69 15.30 28.04 -9.87
N ASP A 70 14.34 28.88 -9.48
CA ASP A 70 13.78 29.88 -10.39
C ASP A 70 14.72 31.08 -10.51
N TYR A 71 15.71 30.96 -11.41
CA TYR A 71 16.69 32.01 -11.65
C TYR A 71 16.05 33.34 -12.07
N ARG A 72 14.87 33.31 -12.73
CA ARG A 72 14.18 34.53 -13.15
C ARG A 72 13.55 35.25 -11.96
N ALA A 73 12.94 34.50 -11.05
CA ALA A 73 12.39 35.05 -9.82
C ALA A 73 13.50 35.58 -8.90
N LEU A 74 14.65 34.90 -8.86
CA LEU A 74 15.81 35.28 -8.05
C LEU A 74 16.66 36.39 -8.68
N GLY A 75 16.46 36.72 -9.96
CA GLY A 75 17.24 37.72 -10.67
C GLY A 75 18.72 37.35 -10.87
N ILE A 76 19.05 36.06 -10.87
CA ILE A 76 20.41 35.53 -11.06
C ILE A 76 20.63 35.01 -12.47
N ASP A 77 21.89 34.89 -12.89
CA ASP A 77 22.21 34.35 -14.22
C ASP A 77 21.95 32.83 -14.31
N VAL A 78 21.70 32.34 -15.52
CA VAL A 78 21.49 30.91 -15.80
C VAL A 78 22.71 30.08 -15.37
N LYS A 79 23.93 30.59 -15.52
CA LYS A 79 25.15 29.87 -15.11
C LYS A 79 25.26 29.76 -13.59
N GLU A 80 24.94 30.83 -12.88
CA GLU A 80 24.93 30.85 -11.41
C GLU A 80 23.88 29.87 -10.88
N ALA A 81 22.69 29.88 -11.48
CA ALA A 81 21.63 28.94 -11.12
C ALA A 81 22.03 27.48 -11.40
N LYS A 82 22.69 27.21 -12.53
CA LYS A 82 23.19 25.87 -12.85
C LYS A 82 24.20 25.39 -11.81
N ALA A 83 25.19 26.22 -11.45
CA ALA A 83 26.18 25.87 -10.43
C ALA A 83 25.54 25.66 -9.05
N TRP A 84 24.53 26.46 -8.69
CA TRP A 84 23.77 26.27 -7.46
C TRP A 84 23.03 24.93 -7.47
N ASN A 85 22.32 24.61 -8.56
CA ASN A 85 21.56 23.37 -8.71
C ASN A 85 22.46 22.14 -8.63
N GLU A 86 23.61 22.14 -9.32
CA GLU A 86 24.59 21.04 -9.28
C GLU A 86 25.14 20.82 -7.86
N LYS A 87 25.46 21.90 -7.15
CA LYS A 87 25.93 21.84 -5.76
C LYS A 87 24.84 21.30 -4.83
N ALA A 88 23.60 21.76 -4.97
CA ALA A 88 22.47 21.31 -4.20
C ALA A 88 22.15 19.82 -4.48
N GLU A 89 22.23 19.39 -5.74
CA GLU A 89 22.03 17.99 -6.15
C GLU A 89 23.09 17.08 -5.54
N SER A 90 24.37 17.46 -5.62
CA SER A 90 25.47 16.71 -5.02
C SER A 90 25.27 16.55 -3.51
N LEU A 91 24.93 17.64 -2.80
CA LEU A 91 24.64 17.61 -1.37
C LEU A 91 23.40 16.77 -1.04
N TRP A 92 22.35 16.85 -1.87
CA TRP A 92 21.14 16.05 -1.68
C TRP A 92 21.44 14.57 -1.83
N ASN A 93 22.22 14.18 -2.84
CA ASN A 93 22.63 12.79 -3.04
C ASN A 93 23.45 12.26 -1.85
N LEU A 94 24.30 13.08 -1.23
CA LEU A 94 25.01 12.71 0.01
C LEU A 94 24.04 12.54 1.20
N TYR A 95 23.02 13.39 1.30
CA TYR A 95 22.01 13.30 2.36
C TYR A 95 21.09 12.09 2.18
N ALA A 96 20.46 11.99 1.00
CA ALA A 96 19.40 11.02 0.69
C ALA A 96 19.90 9.57 0.67
N ASN A 97 21.14 9.34 0.23
CA ASN A 97 21.73 7.99 0.21
C ASN A 97 22.30 7.55 1.55
N SER A 98 22.48 8.46 2.51
CA SER A 98 23.08 8.13 3.80
C SER A 98 22.04 7.62 4.79
N LYS A 99 22.37 6.54 5.52
CA LYS A 99 21.60 6.11 6.70
C LYS A 99 21.65 7.10 7.85
N ASN A 100 22.55 8.09 7.81
CA ASN A 100 22.51 9.22 8.73
C ASN A 100 21.27 10.10 8.55
N TYR A 101 20.41 9.85 7.55
CA TYR A 101 19.10 10.46 7.42
C TYR A 101 18.15 10.06 8.58
N ASP A 102 18.10 8.77 8.89
CA ASP A 102 17.23 8.22 9.94
C ASP A 102 17.86 8.42 11.31
N LEU A 103 17.05 8.85 12.29
CA LEU A 103 17.47 8.99 13.68
C LEU A 103 18.00 7.66 14.25
N ALA A 104 17.39 6.53 13.86
CA ALA A 104 17.83 5.19 14.28
C ALA A 104 18.91 4.58 13.36
N ALA A 105 19.32 5.30 12.31
CA ALA A 105 20.27 4.87 11.29
C ALA A 105 19.92 3.54 10.59
N LYS A 106 18.62 3.20 10.48
CA LYS A 106 18.14 1.98 9.81
C LYS A 106 17.99 2.20 8.31
N ASN A 107 17.37 3.32 7.94
CA ASN A 107 16.97 3.62 6.56
C ASN A 107 17.63 4.90 6.04
N ASN A 108 17.94 4.94 4.75
CA ASN A 108 18.20 6.19 4.05
C ASN A 108 16.87 6.86 3.60
N PHE A 109 16.94 8.01 2.91
CA PHE A 109 15.73 8.73 2.48
C PHE A 109 14.85 7.89 1.54
N HIS A 110 15.45 7.14 0.61
CA HIS A 110 14.72 6.33 -0.36
C HIS A 110 13.98 5.16 0.30
N GLU A 111 14.68 4.43 1.18
CA GLU A 111 14.12 3.35 1.98
C GLU A 111 13.01 3.88 2.91
N SER A 112 13.23 5.03 3.56
CA SER A 112 12.23 5.68 4.41
C SER A 112 11.02 6.16 3.61
N SER A 113 11.20 6.67 2.39
CA SER A 113 10.10 7.10 1.52
C SER A 113 9.23 5.90 1.10
N ARG A 114 9.88 4.77 0.78
CA ARG A 114 9.20 3.51 0.48
C ARG A 114 8.39 3.01 1.67
N LEU A 115 8.98 3.04 2.87
CA LEU A 115 8.32 2.64 4.11
C LEU A 115 7.16 3.57 4.48
N ALA A 116 7.34 4.89 4.33
CA ALA A 116 6.30 5.87 4.58
C ALA A 116 5.10 5.65 3.66
N LEU A 117 5.31 5.52 2.35
CA LEU A 117 4.22 5.26 1.40
C LEU A 117 3.52 3.92 1.68
N ARG A 118 4.29 2.87 1.98
CA ARG A 118 3.73 1.56 2.40
C ARG A 118 2.84 1.72 3.62
N THR A 119 3.29 2.48 4.62
CA THR A 119 2.56 2.72 5.87
C THR A 119 1.28 3.52 5.61
N VAL A 120 1.32 4.54 4.76
CA VAL A 120 0.12 5.28 4.36
C VAL A 120 -0.88 4.37 3.66
N TYR A 121 -0.43 3.45 2.81
CA TYR A 121 -1.38 2.54 2.16
C TYR A 121 -1.95 1.48 3.11
N MET A 122 -1.13 0.96 4.00
CA MET A 122 -1.50 -0.07 4.98
C MET A 122 -2.39 0.49 6.10
N ASN A 123 -2.05 1.66 6.62
CA ASN A 123 -2.66 2.26 7.81
C ASN A 123 -3.38 3.58 7.50
N GLY A 124 -3.44 4.04 6.26
CA GLY A 124 -4.04 5.34 5.92
C GLY A 124 -3.18 6.56 6.20
N ASP A 125 -2.34 6.56 7.25
CA ASP A 125 -1.43 7.66 7.55
C ASP A 125 -0.13 7.25 8.22
N VAL A 126 0.86 8.15 8.17
CA VAL A 126 2.17 8.01 8.84
C VAL A 126 2.67 9.37 9.30
N LEU A 127 3.41 9.39 10.40
CA LEU A 127 4.09 10.59 10.88
C LEU A 127 5.60 10.45 10.72
N ALA A 128 6.27 11.58 10.52
CA ALA A 128 7.71 11.69 10.68
C ALA A 128 8.06 12.87 11.60
N LEU A 129 8.84 12.59 12.63
CA LEU A 129 9.38 13.59 13.53
C LEU A 129 10.73 14.09 13.03
N VAL A 130 10.87 15.40 13.00
CA VAL A 130 12.10 16.08 12.58
C VAL A 130 12.91 16.43 13.83
N HIS A 131 14.09 15.84 13.93
CA HIS A 131 15.02 16.03 15.05
C HIS A 131 16.25 16.80 14.60
N TRP A 132 16.72 17.72 15.45
CA TRP A 132 18.00 18.40 15.27
C TRP A 132 19.04 17.80 16.21
N VAL A 133 20.05 17.13 15.65
CA VAL A 133 21.06 16.38 16.40
C VAL A 133 22.45 16.95 16.11
N PRO A 134 22.84 18.09 16.72
CA PRO A 134 24.06 18.82 16.37
C PRO A 134 25.34 18.01 16.60
N ASN A 135 25.36 17.21 17.68
CA ASN A 135 26.46 16.30 18.01
C ASN A 135 26.34 14.93 17.31
N GLY A 136 25.42 14.79 16.36
CA GLY A 136 25.17 13.56 15.62
C GLY A 136 26.23 13.28 14.56
N LYS A 137 26.36 12.00 14.19
CA LYS A 137 27.23 11.53 13.10
C LYS A 137 26.77 12.09 11.74
N GLY A 138 27.74 12.30 10.86
CA GLY A 138 27.53 12.75 9.50
C GLY A 138 27.50 14.26 9.31
N MET A 139 27.49 14.65 8.03
CA MET A 139 27.49 16.04 7.57
C MET A 139 26.21 16.80 7.99
N PHE A 140 25.08 16.10 7.97
CA PHE A 140 23.76 16.65 8.23
C PHE A 140 23.25 16.32 9.64
N LYS A 141 22.66 17.30 10.31
CA LYS A 141 22.20 17.28 11.70
C LYS A 141 20.68 17.10 11.80
N THR A 142 19.93 17.37 10.73
CA THR A 142 18.52 16.99 10.65
C THR A 142 18.37 15.49 10.47
N LYS A 143 17.69 14.85 11.42
CA LYS A 143 17.38 13.43 11.44
C LYS A 143 15.86 13.23 11.42
N ILE A 144 15.41 12.21 10.72
CA ILE A 144 13.99 11.89 10.60
C ILE A 144 13.68 10.62 11.38
N GLN A 145 12.57 10.62 12.11
CA GLN A 145 12.06 9.44 12.80
C GLN A 145 10.64 9.16 12.33
N LEU A 146 10.44 8.04 11.64
CA LEU A 146 9.10 7.56 11.31
C LEU A 146 8.37 7.08 12.56
N ILE A 147 7.10 7.45 12.67
CA ILE A 147 6.19 7.11 13.76
C ILE A 147 4.90 6.56 13.15
N GLU A 148 4.49 5.38 13.59
CA GLU A 148 3.21 4.82 13.19
C GLU A 148 2.03 5.60 13.78
N CYS A 149 0.95 5.59 13.01
CA CYS A 149 -0.34 6.22 13.26
C CYS A 149 -0.99 5.88 14.61
N ASP A 150 -0.74 4.68 15.15
CA ASP A 150 -1.33 4.19 16.41
C ASP A 150 -0.78 4.94 17.62
N ARG A 151 0.41 5.53 17.48
CA ARG A 151 1.00 6.37 18.53
C ARG A 151 0.42 7.78 18.52
N LEU A 152 -0.26 8.20 17.45
CA LEU A 152 -0.96 9.49 17.40
C LEU A 152 -2.33 9.36 18.06
N ILE A 153 -2.39 9.74 19.34
CA ILE A 153 -3.59 9.56 20.18
C ILE A 153 -3.99 10.84 20.91
N THR A 154 -5.27 10.97 21.24
CA THR A 154 -5.74 12.04 22.11
C THR A 154 -5.60 11.61 23.57
N PRO A 155 -4.78 12.28 24.41
CA PRO A 155 -4.67 11.94 25.81
C PRO A 155 -6.03 11.99 26.51
N ASN A 156 -6.30 11.06 27.44
CA ASN A 156 -7.61 10.96 28.11
C ASN A 156 -8.11 12.29 28.69
N LYS A 157 -7.20 13.07 29.29
CA LYS A 157 -7.50 14.40 29.87
C LYS A 157 -7.93 15.45 28.84
N LEU A 158 -7.70 15.21 27.56
CA LEU A 158 -7.93 16.15 26.46
C LEU A 158 -9.04 15.71 25.50
N LYS A 159 -9.67 14.53 25.71
CA LYS A 159 -10.72 13.97 24.83
C LYS A 159 -11.91 14.91 24.61
N ASN A 160 -12.22 15.77 25.59
CA ASN A 160 -13.35 16.71 25.51
C ASN A 160 -13.00 18.04 24.80
N LYS A 161 -11.74 18.26 24.40
CA LYS A 161 -11.33 19.50 23.72
C LYS A 161 -11.72 19.46 22.23
N LYS A 162 -12.62 20.36 21.83
CA LYS A 162 -13.12 20.46 20.44
C LYS A 162 -12.04 20.75 19.38
N ASN A 163 -10.94 21.39 19.78
CA ASN A 163 -9.84 21.72 18.87
C ASN A 163 -8.81 20.57 18.75
N ILE A 164 -9.01 19.44 19.42
CA ILE A 164 -8.15 18.26 19.31
C ILE A 164 -8.96 17.13 18.69
N ARG A 165 -8.47 16.54 17.60
CA ARG A 165 -9.13 15.45 16.88
C ARG A 165 -8.08 14.37 16.60
N ALA A 166 -8.31 13.15 17.12
CA ALA A 166 -7.46 11.99 16.90
C ALA A 166 -5.94 12.26 17.06
N GLY A 167 -5.58 12.99 18.14
CA GLY A 167 -4.19 13.31 18.48
C GLY A 167 -3.63 14.57 17.82
N ILE A 168 -4.40 15.27 16.98
CA ILE A 168 -3.99 16.50 16.29
C ILE A 168 -4.68 17.70 16.92
N GLU A 169 -3.90 18.70 17.34
CA GLU A 169 -4.38 19.98 17.83
C GLU A 169 -4.44 21.00 16.70
N TYR A 170 -5.57 21.70 16.57
CA TYR A 170 -5.83 22.66 15.51
C TYR A 170 -5.97 24.09 16.04
N ASN A 171 -5.59 25.07 15.21
CA ASN A 171 -5.95 26.48 15.42
C ASN A 171 -7.37 26.80 14.90
N LYS A 172 -7.75 28.08 14.94
CA LYS A 172 -9.07 28.56 14.49
C LYS A 172 -9.32 28.39 12.99
N HIS A 173 -8.28 28.18 12.19
CA HIS A 173 -8.33 27.99 10.75
C HIS A 173 -8.20 26.51 10.35
N ASN A 174 -8.33 25.57 11.30
CA ASN A 174 -8.10 24.14 11.08
C ASN A 174 -6.67 23.79 10.59
N GLU A 175 -5.68 24.65 10.85
CA GLU A 175 -4.27 24.29 10.64
C GLU A 175 -3.76 23.47 11.84
N PRO A 176 -3.07 22.33 11.62
CA PRO A 176 -2.41 21.58 12.69
C PRO A 176 -1.31 22.41 13.38
N VAL A 177 -1.41 22.61 14.69
CA VAL A 177 -0.41 23.34 15.49
C VAL A 177 0.42 22.43 16.40
N ALA A 178 -0.10 21.25 16.76
CA ALA A 178 0.64 20.26 17.52
C ALA A 178 0.06 18.85 17.35
N TYR A 179 0.89 17.86 17.66
CA TYR A 179 0.55 16.44 17.62
C TYR A 179 0.84 15.81 18.99
N TYR A 180 -0.04 14.94 19.44
CA TYR A 180 0.10 14.19 20.68
C TYR A 180 0.53 12.76 20.36
N ILE A 181 1.81 12.47 20.64
CA ILE A 181 2.45 11.21 20.27
C ILE A 181 2.77 10.43 21.54
N ALA A 182 2.23 9.22 21.64
CA ALA A 182 2.55 8.27 22.70
C ALA A 182 4.02 7.83 22.60
N LYS A 183 4.72 7.69 23.74
CA LYS A 183 6.10 7.20 23.77
C LYS A 183 6.22 5.76 23.28
N ASP A 184 5.28 4.92 23.71
CA ASP A 184 5.12 3.53 23.30
C ASP A 184 3.76 3.30 22.63
N TYR A 185 3.54 2.10 22.11
CA TYR A 185 2.26 1.72 21.52
C TYR A 185 1.19 1.53 22.60
N PRO A 186 0.01 2.17 22.47
CA PRO A 186 -1.02 2.12 23.52
C PRO A 186 -1.53 0.70 23.86
N ASP A 187 -1.56 -0.18 22.86
CA ASP A 187 -2.09 -1.55 22.97
C ASP A 187 -0.98 -2.62 22.95
N ASP A 188 0.27 -2.23 23.19
CA ASP A 188 1.41 -3.16 23.20
C ASP A 188 1.62 -3.77 24.59
N ASN A 189 1.04 -4.96 24.77
CA ASN A 189 1.16 -5.76 25.99
C ASN A 189 2.59 -6.29 26.23
N LEU A 190 3.49 -6.26 25.25
CA LEU A 190 4.88 -6.69 25.43
C LEU A 190 5.70 -5.66 26.20
N LEU A 191 5.36 -4.38 26.10
CA LEU A 191 6.12 -3.29 26.72
C LEU A 191 5.65 -2.96 28.15
N ASN A 192 4.42 -3.33 28.53
CA ASN A 192 3.84 -3.13 29.86
C ASN A 192 4.05 -1.71 30.42
N THR A 193 3.94 -0.68 29.57
CA THR A 193 4.15 0.72 29.93
C THR A 193 2.85 1.49 30.09
N ASN A 194 2.83 2.43 31.04
CA ASN A 194 1.80 3.46 31.09
C ASN A 194 1.96 4.38 29.86
N VAL A 195 0.89 4.57 29.09
CA VAL A 195 0.91 5.36 27.86
C VAL A 195 1.16 6.85 28.17
N GLU A 196 2.42 7.25 28.17
CA GLU A 196 2.82 8.65 28.28
C GLU A 196 2.75 9.32 26.91
N CYS A 197 2.00 10.41 26.79
CA CYS A 197 1.89 11.19 25.56
C CYS A 197 2.73 12.47 25.63
N VAL A 198 3.50 12.73 24.58
CA VAL A 198 4.27 13.96 24.40
C VAL A 198 3.56 14.85 23.38
N ARG A 199 3.38 16.12 23.73
CA ARG A 199 2.90 17.14 22.79
C ARG A 199 4.07 17.69 21.99
N VAL A 200 4.07 17.46 20.67
CA VAL A 200 5.06 17.96 19.72
C VAL A 200 4.45 19.09 18.88
N PRO A 201 4.94 20.34 18.97
CA PRO A 201 4.52 21.41 18.07
C PRO A 201 4.74 21.03 16.61
N ALA A 202 3.83 21.41 15.71
CA ALA A 202 3.91 21.08 14.28
C ALA A 202 5.10 21.78 13.58
N LYS A 203 5.39 23.03 13.99
CA LYS A 203 6.49 23.87 13.49
C LYS A 203 7.28 24.48 14.66
N THR A 204 8.51 24.92 14.39
CA THR A 204 9.29 25.78 15.31
C THR A 204 8.75 27.21 15.29
N LYS A 205 9.30 28.09 16.14
CA LYS A 205 8.90 29.52 16.19
C LYS A 205 9.14 30.28 14.89
N TRP A 206 10.11 29.85 14.08
CA TRP A 206 10.46 30.48 12.80
C TRP A 206 9.92 29.71 11.58
N GLY A 207 9.02 28.75 11.80
CA GLY A 207 8.28 28.08 10.71
C GLY A 207 8.84 26.73 10.26
N ARG A 208 10.04 26.32 10.71
CA ARG A 208 10.62 25.01 10.36
C ARG A 208 9.73 23.84 10.81
N ALA A 209 9.45 22.89 9.93
CA ALA A 209 8.63 21.73 10.25
C ALA A 209 9.27 20.87 11.36
N ARG A 210 8.43 20.42 12.30
CA ARG A 210 8.80 19.47 13.36
C ARG A 210 8.08 18.13 13.24
N VAL A 211 6.91 18.16 12.61
CA VAL A 211 6.08 16.97 12.34
C VAL A 211 5.65 17.02 10.88
N ILE A 212 5.89 15.92 10.19
CA ILE A 212 5.37 15.65 8.85
C ILE A 212 4.26 14.61 9.03
N HIS A 213 3.04 14.91 8.63
CA HIS A 213 1.91 13.99 8.75
C HIS A 213 1.35 13.73 7.35
N VAL A 214 1.65 12.55 6.82
CA VAL A 214 1.27 12.18 5.45
C VAL A 214 0.03 11.31 5.50
N PHE A 215 -1.02 11.77 4.85
CA PHE A 215 -2.24 11.01 4.63
C PHE A 215 -2.97 11.52 3.39
N LYS A 216 -3.71 10.65 2.73
CA LYS A 216 -4.54 11.05 1.59
C LYS A 216 -5.89 11.53 2.10
N GLN A 217 -6.19 12.81 1.85
CA GLN A 217 -7.49 13.40 2.19
C GLN A 217 -8.53 13.06 1.10
N ASP A 218 -9.57 12.31 1.47
CA ASP A 218 -10.68 11.97 0.58
C ASP A 218 -11.88 12.92 0.76
N ARG A 219 -12.03 13.50 1.96
CA ARG A 219 -13.11 14.44 2.30
C ARG A 219 -12.53 15.70 2.96
N VAL A 220 -13.17 16.84 2.71
CA VAL A 220 -12.86 18.10 3.41
C VAL A 220 -12.96 17.89 4.94
N ASP A 221 -12.08 18.54 5.70
CA ASP A 221 -11.94 18.45 7.17
C ASP A 221 -11.55 17.08 7.75
N GLN A 222 -11.17 16.10 6.92
CA GLN A 222 -10.65 14.81 7.38
C GLN A 222 -9.29 14.99 8.08
N SER A 223 -9.20 14.51 9.32
CA SER A 223 -7.99 14.64 10.15
C SER A 223 -7.02 13.47 10.04
N ARG A 224 -7.47 12.29 9.62
CA ARG A 224 -6.71 11.04 9.58
C ARG A 224 -6.97 10.29 8.29
N GLY A 225 -6.00 9.52 7.83
CA GLY A 225 -6.16 8.69 6.64
C GLY A 225 -6.86 7.37 6.95
N LYS A 226 -7.27 6.66 5.88
CA LYS A 226 -7.81 5.31 5.96
C LYS A 226 -7.02 4.37 5.02
N PRO A 227 -6.85 3.09 5.36
CA PRO A 227 -6.14 2.14 4.51
C PRO A 227 -6.71 2.03 3.10
N ILE A 228 -5.88 1.71 2.10
CA ILE A 228 -6.33 1.57 0.70
C ILE A 228 -7.34 0.44 0.52
N PHE A 229 -7.30 -0.56 1.38
CA PHE A 229 -8.20 -1.71 1.31
C PHE A 229 -9.57 -1.41 1.91
N THR A 230 -9.75 -0.32 2.65
CA THR A 230 -11.01 0.05 3.31
C THR A 230 -12.28 -0.21 2.48
N PRO A 231 -12.40 0.26 1.21
CA PRO A 231 -13.60 0.06 0.40
C PRO A 231 -13.86 -1.41 -0.01
N ILE A 232 -12.85 -2.28 0.03
CA ILE A 232 -12.92 -3.64 -0.49
C ILE A 232 -12.54 -4.72 0.55
N LEU A 233 -12.31 -4.35 1.82
CA LEU A 233 -11.96 -5.27 2.92
C LEU A 233 -12.92 -6.46 3.02
N THR A 234 -14.22 -6.20 3.01
CA THR A 234 -15.24 -7.27 3.10
C THR A 234 -15.24 -8.17 1.87
N LEU A 235 -15.00 -7.60 0.69
CA LEU A 235 -14.92 -8.37 -0.55
C LEU A 235 -13.68 -9.27 -0.56
N PHE A 236 -12.53 -8.76 -0.11
CA PHE A 236 -11.31 -9.55 0.08
C PHE A 236 -11.55 -10.73 1.01
N LYS A 237 -12.13 -10.48 2.20
CA LYS A 237 -12.34 -11.57 3.16
C LYS A 237 -13.30 -12.64 2.63
N LYS A 238 -14.30 -12.23 1.84
CA LYS A 238 -15.20 -13.17 1.16
C LYS A 238 -14.50 -13.96 0.05
N LEU A 239 -13.57 -13.35 -0.68
CA LEU A 239 -12.75 -14.05 -1.67
C LEU A 239 -11.90 -15.12 -0.98
N ASP A 240 -11.24 -14.80 0.13
CA ASP A 240 -10.40 -15.75 0.87
C ASP A 240 -11.19 -16.96 1.34
N LEU A 241 -12.36 -16.71 1.94
CA LEU A 241 -13.26 -17.78 2.38
C LEU A 241 -13.76 -18.64 1.22
N TYR A 242 -13.98 -18.03 0.05
CA TYR A 242 -14.39 -18.75 -1.15
C TYR A 242 -13.27 -19.64 -1.69
N GLU A 243 -12.04 -19.12 -1.82
CA GLU A 243 -10.89 -19.89 -2.27
C GLU A 243 -10.54 -21.04 -1.31
N GLU A 244 -10.62 -20.79 0.01
CA GLU A 244 -10.40 -21.81 1.05
C GLU A 244 -11.46 -22.92 1.00
N ALA A 245 -12.73 -22.55 0.83
CA ALA A 245 -13.83 -23.52 0.70
C ALA A 245 -13.68 -24.37 -0.58
N GLU A 246 -13.25 -23.76 -1.68
CA GLU A 246 -13.03 -24.44 -2.95
C GLU A 246 -11.82 -25.39 -2.88
N LEU A 247 -10.72 -24.97 -2.24
CA LEU A 247 -9.57 -25.82 -1.99
C LEU A 247 -9.93 -27.00 -1.07
N SER A 248 -10.63 -26.73 0.05
CA SER A 248 -11.08 -27.75 0.99
C SER A 248 -12.01 -28.75 0.32
N ALA A 249 -12.95 -28.28 -0.50
CA ALA A 249 -13.83 -29.14 -1.29
C ALA A 249 -13.03 -30.00 -2.27
N ALA A 250 -12.03 -29.45 -2.96
CA ALA A 250 -11.16 -30.21 -3.85
C ALA A 250 -10.36 -31.29 -3.11
N VAL A 251 -9.83 -30.98 -1.92
CA VAL A 251 -9.12 -31.94 -1.06
C VAL A 251 -10.04 -33.06 -0.60
N VAL A 252 -11.23 -32.74 -0.07
CA VAL A 252 -12.23 -33.75 0.34
C VAL A 252 -12.64 -34.61 -0.85
N SER A 253 -12.87 -34.00 -2.02
CA SER A 253 -13.20 -34.73 -3.25
C SER A 253 -12.09 -35.70 -3.68
N ALA A 254 -10.83 -35.32 -3.47
CA ALA A 254 -9.69 -36.19 -3.76
C ALA A 254 -9.52 -37.31 -2.71
N MET A 255 -10.01 -37.12 -1.48
CA MET A 255 -9.96 -38.13 -0.41
C MET A 255 -11.11 -39.14 -0.47
N VAL A 256 -12.33 -38.70 -0.82
CA VAL A 256 -13.51 -39.56 -0.87
C VAL A 256 -13.54 -40.31 -2.20
N ALA A 257 -12.88 -41.47 -2.24
CA ALA A 257 -12.85 -42.34 -3.42
C ALA A 257 -14.14 -43.17 -3.61
N LEU A 258 -14.85 -43.50 -2.52
CA LEU A 258 -15.97 -44.45 -2.54
C LEU A 258 -16.87 -44.27 -1.30
N ILE A 259 -18.18 -44.20 -1.50
CA ILE A 259 -19.19 -44.31 -0.44
C ILE A 259 -19.77 -45.72 -0.52
N VAL A 260 -19.71 -46.48 0.57
CA VAL A 260 -20.32 -47.81 0.65
C VAL A 260 -21.68 -47.69 1.30
N GLU A 261 -22.74 -48.00 0.55
CA GLU A 261 -24.10 -48.14 1.07
C GLU A 261 -24.34 -49.61 1.42
N SER A 262 -24.50 -49.90 2.70
CA SER A 262 -24.88 -51.21 3.19
C SER A 262 -26.41 -51.28 3.33
N PRO A 263 -27.05 -52.40 2.96
CA PRO A 263 -28.50 -52.54 3.08
C PRO A 263 -28.92 -52.45 4.56
N PRO A 264 -30.11 -51.89 4.87
CA PRO A 264 -30.65 -51.94 6.23
C PRO A 264 -30.98 -53.41 6.53
N LYS A 265 -30.10 -54.07 7.28
CA LYS A 265 -30.39 -55.35 7.91
C LYS A 265 -30.69 -55.10 9.37
N ASP A 266 -31.71 -55.77 9.87
CA ASP A 266 -31.98 -55.84 11.31
C ASP A 266 -30.72 -56.37 12.00
N ASP A 267 -30.30 -55.80 13.14
CA ASP A 267 -29.02 -56.16 13.77
C ASP A 267 -28.93 -57.67 14.07
N LYS A 268 -30.09 -58.32 14.26
CA LYS A 268 -30.24 -59.77 14.38
C LYS A 268 -29.79 -60.56 13.14
N GLU A 269 -30.11 -60.08 11.93
CA GLU A 269 -29.68 -60.74 10.69
C GLU A 269 -28.17 -60.66 10.51
N LEU A 270 -27.56 -59.53 10.90
CA LEU A 270 -26.12 -59.32 10.89
C LEU A 270 -25.40 -60.25 11.89
N LEU A 271 -25.89 -60.36 13.13
CA LEU A 271 -25.36 -61.27 14.16
C LEU A 271 -25.32 -62.72 13.66
N THR A 272 -26.44 -63.23 13.13
CA THR A 272 -26.49 -64.60 12.58
C THR A 272 -25.53 -64.84 11.41
N GLN A 273 -25.24 -63.81 10.62
CA GLN A 273 -24.37 -63.95 9.44
C GLN A 273 -22.89 -64.09 9.82
N PHE A 274 -22.49 -63.60 11.00
CA PHE A 274 -21.16 -63.75 11.59
C PHE A 274 -21.06 -64.94 12.57
N GLY A 275 -22.14 -65.72 12.74
CA GLY A 275 -22.19 -66.83 13.69
C GLY A 275 -22.27 -66.38 15.16
N LEU A 276 -22.70 -65.14 15.40
CA LEU A 276 -22.84 -64.51 16.71
C LEU A 276 -24.30 -64.60 17.19
N GLY A 277 -24.49 -64.71 18.51
CA GLY A 277 -25.82 -64.77 19.15
C GLY A 277 -26.42 -63.39 19.40
N ASP A 278 -27.71 -63.34 19.78
CA ASP A 278 -28.42 -62.09 20.09
C ASP A 278 -27.73 -61.26 21.22
N ASP A 279 -26.91 -61.89 22.05
CA ASP A 279 -26.20 -61.28 23.19
C ASP A 279 -24.82 -60.68 22.81
N ASP A 280 -24.33 -60.88 21.59
CA ASP A 280 -22.99 -60.46 21.13
C ASP A 280 -22.97 -59.05 20.49
N GLN A 281 -23.92 -58.18 20.85
CA GLN A 281 -24.04 -56.84 20.26
C GLN A 281 -22.78 -55.98 20.42
N GLU A 282 -22.04 -56.11 21.54
CA GLU A 282 -20.77 -55.39 21.76
C GLU A 282 -19.67 -55.80 20.77
N VAL A 283 -19.61 -57.08 20.38
CA VAL A 283 -18.65 -57.58 19.39
C VAL A 283 -18.95 -57.00 18.01
N LEU A 284 -20.23 -56.80 17.70
CA LEU A 284 -20.66 -56.23 16.44
C LEU A 284 -20.37 -54.73 16.37
N GLU A 285 -20.49 -54.00 17.49
CA GLU A 285 -20.00 -52.63 17.64
C GLU A 285 -18.47 -52.54 17.51
N GLU A 286 -17.70 -53.47 18.09
CA GLU A 286 -16.23 -53.53 17.91
C GLU A 286 -15.82 -53.79 16.45
N ILE A 287 -16.52 -54.68 15.74
CA ILE A 287 -16.28 -54.94 14.31
C ILE A 287 -16.59 -53.68 13.48
N ARG A 288 -17.66 -52.95 13.81
CA ARG A 288 -17.99 -51.65 13.16
C ARG A 288 -16.95 -50.58 13.50
N HIS A 289 -16.45 -50.51 14.73
CA HIS A 289 -15.45 -49.54 15.16
C HIS A 289 -14.05 -49.82 14.59
N GLY A 290 -13.67 -51.09 14.43
CA GLY A 290 -12.47 -51.52 13.72
C GLY A 290 -12.52 -51.27 12.21
N TRP A 291 -13.71 -50.96 11.67
CA TRP A 291 -13.96 -50.70 10.24
C TRP A 291 -13.60 -49.28 9.79
N ASN A 292 -12.91 -48.48 10.61
CA ASN A 292 -12.44 -47.18 10.19
C ASN A 292 -11.29 -47.35 9.17
N ARG A 293 -11.64 -47.67 7.92
CA ARG A 293 -10.68 -47.87 6.82
C ARG A 293 -10.06 -46.52 6.51
N GLY A 294 -8.86 -46.26 7.04
CA GLY A 294 -8.05 -45.12 6.66
C GLY A 294 -7.93 -45.05 5.14
N MET A 295 -8.64 -44.10 4.52
CA MET A 295 -8.64 -43.93 3.09
C MET A 295 -7.32 -43.27 2.69
N GLN A 296 -6.51 -43.99 1.90
CA GLN A 296 -5.30 -43.47 1.28
C GLN A 296 -5.43 -43.54 -0.25
N PRO A 297 -4.79 -42.62 -1.00
CA PRO A 297 -4.83 -42.66 -2.46
C PRO A 297 -4.35 -44.02 -3.01
N GLY A 298 -5.19 -44.68 -3.83
CA GLY A 298 -4.86 -45.97 -4.46
C GLY A 298 -5.39 -47.23 -3.76
N ASN A 299 -6.12 -47.10 -2.64
CA ASN A 299 -6.73 -48.25 -1.97
C ASN A 299 -7.92 -48.84 -2.75
N ILE A 300 -7.91 -50.16 -2.97
CA ILE A 300 -9.06 -50.92 -3.50
C ILE A 300 -9.94 -51.34 -2.33
N VAL A 301 -11.19 -50.87 -2.29
CA VAL A 301 -12.16 -51.21 -1.24
C VAL A 301 -12.98 -52.43 -1.68
N HIS A 302 -12.79 -53.57 -1.01
CA HIS A 302 -13.64 -54.76 -1.19
C HIS A 302 -14.99 -54.56 -0.47
N LEU A 303 -16.08 -54.88 -1.18
CA LEU A 303 -17.48 -54.77 -0.73
C LEU A 303 -18.04 -56.14 -0.32
N PHE A 304 -18.96 -56.16 0.64
CA PHE A 304 -19.68 -57.36 1.06
C PHE A 304 -20.94 -57.62 0.22
N ASN A 305 -21.52 -58.82 0.37
CA ASN A 305 -22.70 -59.23 -0.37
C ASN A 305 -23.92 -58.35 -0.04
N GLY A 306 -24.41 -57.62 -1.04
CA GLY A 306 -25.51 -56.66 -0.91
C GLY A 306 -25.09 -55.20 -0.72
N GLU A 307 -23.80 -54.92 -0.48
CA GLU A 307 -23.28 -53.55 -0.43
C GLU A 307 -23.14 -52.95 -1.83
N LYS A 308 -23.50 -51.67 -1.96
CA LYS A 308 -23.33 -50.92 -3.19
C LYS A 308 -22.29 -49.84 -2.98
N ALA A 309 -21.29 -49.82 -3.84
CA ALA A 309 -20.37 -48.70 -3.91
C ALA A 309 -20.94 -47.61 -4.80
N HIS A 310 -21.03 -46.41 -4.25
CA HIS A 310 -21.27 -45.19 -5.01
C HIS A 310 -19.95 -44.43 -5.13
N THR A 311 -19.61 -44.01 -6.33
CA THR A 311 -18.52 -43.06 -6.51
C THR A 311 -19.02 -41.68 -6.11
N PHE A 312 -18.34 -41.04 -5.15
CA PHE A 312 -18.56 -39.62 -4.89
C PHE A 312 -17.68 -38.83 -5.86
N ALA A 313 -18.22 -38.55 -7.03
CA ALA A 313 -17.58 -37.66 -8.01
C ALA A 313 -18.31 -36.30 -7.98
N PRO A 314 -17.99 -35.40 -7.02
CA PRO A 314 -18.51 -34.05 -7.08
C PRO A 314 -18.05 -33.44 -8.41
N ASN A 315 -18.96 -32.75 -9.10
CA ASN A 315 -18.74 -32.17 -10.43
C ASN A 315 -17.72 -31.01 -10.33
N ARG A 316 -16.44 -31.36 -10.16
CA ARG A 316 -15.30 -30.50 -9.90
C ARG A 316 -14.20 -30.82 -10.91
N PRO A 317 -13.42 -29.82 -11.36
CA PRO A 317 -13.44 -28.43 -10.88
C PRO A 317 -14.65 -27.63 -11.37
N ASN A 318 -15.05 -26.62 -10.59
CA ASN A 318 -16.11 -25.70 -10.99
C ASN A 318 -15.59 -24.82 -12.12
N SER A 319 -16.14 -24.98 -13.33
CA SER A 319 -15.72 -24.25 -14.53
C SER A 319 -15.89 -22.72 -14.41
N SER A 320 -16.74 -22.25 -13.49
CA SER A 320 -16.98 -20.82 -13.25
C SER A 320 -16.05 -20.21 -12.19
N PHE A 321 -15.27 -21.02 -11.46
CA PHE A 321 -14.39 -20.55 -10.38
C PHE A 321 -13.40 -19.49 -10.88
N SER A 322 -12.64 -19.79 -11.93
CA SER A 322 -11.62 -18.88 -12.46
C SER A 322 -12.21 -17.56 -12.94
N ALA A 323 -13.32 -17.59 -13.68
CA ALA A 323 -13.98 -16.37 -14.17
C ALA A 323 -14.52 -15.50 -13.03
N PHE A 324 -15.05 -16.13 -11.97
CA PHE A 324 -15.53 -15.42 -10.78
C PHE A 324 -14.40 -14.78 -9.98
N VAL A 325 -13.34 -15.54 -9.69
CA VAL A 325 -12.13 -15.05 -8.98
C VAL A 325 -11.47 -13.92 -9.76
N GLU A 326 -11.36 -14.05 -11.09
CA GLU A 326 -10.81 -12.99 -11.94
C GLU A 326 -11.64 -11.70 -11.86
N ASN A 327 -12.97 -11.80 -11.91
CA ASN A 327 -13.85 -10.63 -11.83
C ASN A 327 -13.76 -9.93 -10.45
N ILE A 328 -13.69 -10.72 -9.37
CA ILE A 328 -13.47 -10.15 -8.03
C ILE A 328 -12.09 -9.51 -7.95
N THR A 329 -11.05 -10.15 -8.48
CA THR A 329 -9.68 -9.61 -8.49
C THR A 329 -9.60 -8.29 -9.26
N ARG A 330 -10.31 -8.16 -10.40
CA ARG A 330 -10.46 -6.90 -11.13
C ARG A 330 -11.07 -5.81 -10.24
N THR A 331 -12.16 -6.12 -9.55
CA THR A 331 -12.86 -5.19 -8.64
C THR A 331 -11.98 -4.78 -7.46
N VAL A 332 -11.30 -5.74 -6.84
CA VAL A 332 -10.37 -5.53 -5.74
C VAL A 332 -9.20 -4.65 -6.16
N GLY A 333 -8.63 -4.91 -7.34
CA GLY A 333 -7.50 -4.17 -7.88
C GLY A 333 -7.79 -2.72 -8.16
N ILE A 334 -8.91 -2.47 -8.84
CA ILE A 334 -9.39 -1.12 -9.15
C ILE A 334 -9.82 -0.42 -7.86
N GLY A 335 -10.59 -1.09 -7.01
CA GLY A 335 -11.15 -0.50 -5.79
C GLY A 335 -10.13 -0.19 -4.69
N SER A 336 -8.94 -0.79 -4.72
CA SER A 336 -7.88 -0.53 -3.73
C SER A 336 -6.75 0.34 -4.28
N ALA A 337 -6.04 -0.13 -5.31
CA ALA A 337 -4.82 0.49 -5.81
C ALA A 337 -5.05 1.31 -7.09
N GLY A 338 -6.24 1.21 -7.70
CA GLY A 338 -6.53 1.79 -9.01
C GLY A 338 -5.68 1.19 -10.12
N LEU A 339 -5.36 -0.11 -10.01
CA LEU A 339 -4.53 -0.83 -10.98
C LEU A 339 -5.35 -1.90 -11.70
N SER A 340 -5.05 -2.08 -12.99
CA SER A 340 -5.61 -3.13 -13.83
C SER A 340 -5.28 -4.54 -13.32
N TYR A 341 -6.10 -5.52 -13.72
CA TYR A 341 -5.85 -6.94 -13.39
C TYR A 341 -4.54 -7.41 -13.98
N GLU A 342 -4.24 -6.99 -15.22
CA GLU A 342 -3.05 -7.34 -15.96
C GLU A 342 -1.80 -6.88 -15.20
N THR A 343 -1.84 -5.64 -14.68
CA THR A 343 -0.79 -5.15 -13.79
C THR A 343 -0.75 -5.94 -12.49
N ILE A 344 -1.86 -6.17 -11.79
CA ILE A 344 -1.85 -6.80 -10.45
C ILE A 344 -1.41 -8.26 -10.49
N MET A 345 -1.99 -9.04 -11.39
CA MET A 345 -1.70 -10.46 -11.54
C MET A 345 -0.47 -10.74 -12.40
N SER A 346 0.09 -9.70 -13.05
CA SER A 346 1.14 -9.87 -14.06
C SER A 346 0.74 -10.83 -15.18
N ASP A 347 -0.56 -10.92 -15.48
CA ASP A 347 -1.13 -11.81 -16.47
C ASP A 347 -1.63 -11.02 -17.68
N PHE A 348 -0.94 -11.21 -18.81
CA PHE A 348 -1.28 -10.59 -20.09
C PHE A 348 -1.77 -11.61 -21.12
N SER A 349 -2.06 -12.85 -20.69
CA SER A 349 -2.43 -13.95 -21.59
C SER A 349 -3.70 -13.70 -22.40
N LYS A 350 -4.60 -12.85 -21.89
CA LYS A 350 -5.89 -12.47 -22.52
C LYS A 350 -5.84 -11.12 -23.25
N CYS A 351 -4.66 -10.49 -23.36
CA CYS A 351 -4.51 -9.17 -23.97
C CYS A 351 -3.80 -9.24 -25.33
N ASN A 352 -4.24 -8.39 -26.26
CA ASN A 352 -3.44 -8.04 -27.44
C ASN A 352 -2.54 -6.82 -27.14
N TYR A 353 -1.60 -6.53 -28.03
CA TYR A 353 -0.63 -5.42 -27.84
C TYR A 353 -1.31 -4.07 -27.51
N SER A 354 -2.36 -3.71 -28.24
CA SER A 354 -3.06 -2.44 -28.06
C SER A 354 -3.78 -2.35 -26.72
N SER A 355 -4.48 -3.42 -26.32
CA SER A 355 -5.19 -3.49 -25.03
C SER A 355 -4.24 -3.52 -23.84
N ALA A 356 -3.12 -4.26 -23.92
CA ALA A 356 -2.09 -4.26 -22.89
C ALA A 356 -1.45 -2.87 -22.75
N ARG A 357 -1.16 -2.20 -23.87
CA ARG A 357 -0.63 -0.83 -23.86
C ARG A 357 -1.60 0.17 -23.25
N ALA A 358 -2.89 0.07 -23.57
CA ALA A 358 -3.92 0.94 -23.00
C ALA A 358 -4.05 0.74 -21.48
N ALA A 359 -4.08 -0.50 -21.00
CA ALA A 359 -4.12 -0.81 -19.57
C ALA A 359 -2.90 -0.27 -18.82
N LEU A 360 -1.69 -0.50 -19.36
CA LEU A 360 -0.45 0.00 -18.76
C LEU A 360 -0.34 1.54 -18.79
N GLN A 361 -0.95 2.20 -19.77
CA GLN A 361 -1.03 3.67 -19.86
C GLN A 361 -1.94 4.24 -18.76
N GLU A 362 -3.13 3.69 -18.59
CA GLU A 362 -4.08 4.10 -17.53
C GLU A 362 -3.46 3.89 -16.14
N ASP A 363 -2.84 2.72 -15.92
CA ASP A 363 -2.13 2.43 -14.68
C ASP A 363 -1.01 3.43 -14.42
N TRP A 364 -0.27 3.82 -15.47
CA TRP A 364 0.81 4.80 -15.37
C TRP A 364 0.31 6.17 -14.94
N GLU A 365 -0.81 6.64 -15.49
CA GLU A 365 -1.43 7.91 -15.07
C GLU A 365 -1.84 7.86 -13.59
N ASN A 366 -2.42 6.75 -13.16
CA ASN A 366 -2.77 6.54 -11.74
C ASN A 366 -1.53 6.56 -10.82
N ILE A 367 -0.42 5.94 -11.26
CA ILE A 367 0.86 5.94 -10.55
C ILE A 367 1.44 7.36 -10.47
N MET A 368 1.39 8.13 -11.56
CA MET A 368 1.88 9.51 -11.60
C MET A 368 1.10 10.41 -10.63
N VAL A 369 -0.22 10.29 -10.58
CA VAL A 369 -1.06 11.02 -9.61
C VAL A 369 -0.66 10.66 -8.17
N SER A 370 -0.50 9.36 -7.90
CA SER A 370 -0.09 8.88 -6.58
C SER A 370 1.31 9.38 -6.19
N ARG A 371 2.24 9.40 -7.14
CA ARG A 371 3.60 9.91 -6.93
C ARG A 371 3.59 11.41 -6.68
N SER A 372 2.87 12.18 -7.49
CA SER A 372 2.79 13.64 -7.34
C SER A 372 2.23 14.03 -5.98
N TRP A 373 1.16 13.36 -5.54
CA TRP A 373 0.60 13.58 -4.20
C TRP A 373 1.59 13.18 -3.09
N PHE A 374 2.26 12.03 -3.20
CA PHE A 374 3.23 11.65 -2.19
C PHE A 374 4.44 12.60 -2.15
N VAL A 375 4.89 13.09 -3.31
CA VAL A 375 5.96 14.07 -3.43
C VAL A 375 5.59 15.37 -2.70
N SER A 376 4.37 15.87 -2.88
CA SER A 376 3.95 17.11 -2.20
C SER A 376 3.86 16.96 -0.69
N GLU A 377 3.36 15.82 -0.20
CA GLU A 377 3.19 15.59 1.25
C GLU A 377 4.48 15.17 1.96
N TRP A 378 5.41 14.55 1.23
CA TRP A 378 6.63 13.97 1.79
C TRP A 378 7.87 14.72 1.34
N VAL A 379 8.15 14.75 0.04
CA VAL A 379 9.44 15.20 -0.50
C VAL A 379 9.62 16.72 -0.33
N ASP A 380 8.57 17.52 -0.56
CA ASP A 380 8.63 18.98 -0.43
C ASP A 380 9.16 19.41 0.95
N ILE A 381 8.61 18.82 2.02
CA ILE A 381 8.99 19.16 3.39
C ILE A 381 10.40 18.67 3.69
N HIS A 382 10.79 17.48 3.24
CA HIS A 382 12.17 16.98 3.44
C HIS A 382 13.20 17.84 2.69
N TYR A 383 12.87 18.25 1.46
CA TYR A 383 13.74 19.08 0.64
C TYR A 383 13.90 20.47 1.26
N GLU A 384 12.81 21.08 1.73
CA GLU A 384 12.86 22.33 2.51
C GLU A 384 13.78 22.21 3.73
N LEU A 385 13.58 21.16 4.55
CA LEU A 385 14.36 20.95 5.77
C LEU A 385 15.86 20.83 5.48
N PHE A 386 16.20 20.17 4.38
CA PHE A 386 17.55 19.97 3.88
C PHE A 386 18.17 21.26 3.34
N ILE A 387 17.46 22.00 2.47
CA ILE A 387 17.96 23.26 1.90
C ILE A 387 18.18 24.29 3.00
N GLU A 388 17.24 24.45 3.94
CA GLU A 388 17.38 25.35 5.08
C GLU A 388 18.64 24.98 5.91
N GLU A 389 18.91 23.70 6.13
CA GLU A 389 20.13 23.27 6.84
C GLU A 389 21.41 23.57 6.03
N CYS A 390 21.41 23.29 4.73
CA CYS A 390 22.54 23.58 3.85
C CYS A 390 22.89 25.08 3.85
N ILE A 391 21.88 25.94 3.85
CA ILE A 391 22.07 27.39 3.93
C ILE A 391 22.59 27.80 5.31
N ASN A 392 21.95 27.35 6.38
CA ASN A 392 22.34 27.68 7.76
C ASN A 392 23.76 27.20 8.12
N THR A 393 24.26 26.19 7.41
CA THR A 393 25.63 25.66 7.60
C THR A 393 26.64 26.20 6.60
N GLY A 394 26.26 27.16 5.75
CA GLY A 394 27.14 27.80 4.76
C GLY A 394 27.51 26.93 3.56
N ARG A 395 26.77 25.85 3.30
CA ARG A 395 27.01 24.94 2.18
C ARG A 395 26.33 25.40 0.89
N LEU A 396 25.18 26.05 1.02
CA LEU A 396 24.49 26.73 -0.09
C LEU A 396 24.36 28.21 0.25
N GLU A 397 24.50 29.06 -0.76
CA GLU A 397 24.31 30.50 -0.63
C GLU A 397 22.89 30.85 -1.09
N ALA A 398 22.13 31.51 -0.21
CA ALA A 398 20.78 32.00 -0.46
C ALA A 398 20.47 33.11 0.57
N PRO A 399 20.98 34.34 0.37
CA PRO A 399 20.93 35.40 1.38
C PRO A 399 19.51 35.83 1.76
N ASP A 400 18.56 35.67 0.85
CA ASP A 400 17.14 36.03 0.92
C ASP A 400 16.22 34.80 0.95
N PHE A 401 16.74 33.64 1.39
CA PHE A 401 16.02 32.37 1.36
C PHE A 401 14.61 32.40 1.96
N TYR A 402 14.43 33.08 3.10
CA TYR A 402 13.12 33.13 3.77
C TYR A 402 12.11 34.05 3.05
N GLU A 403 12.58 34.99 2.23
CA GLU A 403 11.74 35.89 1.43
C GLU A 403 11.37 35.26 0.09
N ASN A 404 12.28 34.48 -0.51
CA ASN A 404 12.15 33.87 -1.84
C ASN A 404 12.18 32.34 -1.81
N LYS A 405 11.60 31.75 -0.76
CA LYS A 405 11.68 30.32 -0.46
C LYS A 405 11.15 29.46 -1.61
N GLU A 406 10.03 29.83 -2.21
CA GLU A 406 9.40 29.12 -3.32
C GLU A 406 10.29 29.09 -4.57
N ALA A 407 11.15 30.09 -4.77
CA ALA A 407 12.09 30.14 -5.88
C ALA A 407 13.29 29.22 -5.66
N TYR A 408 13.81 29.15 -4.43
CA TYR A 408 14.91 28.25 -4.04
C TYR A 408 14.50 26.79 -3.90
N LEU A 409 13.24 26.53 -3.54
CA LEU A 409 12.74 25.18 -3.32
C LEU A 409 12.19 24.51 -4.58
N LYS A 410 12.34 25.10 -5.78
CA LYS A 410 11.95 24.43 -7.01
C LYS A 410 12.88 23.26 -7.33
N TYR A 411 12.28 22.12 -7.66
CA TYR A 411 12.98 20.92 -8.09
C TYR A 411 12.09 20.10 -9.04
N SER A 412 12.71 19.16 -9.73
CA SER A 412 12.03 18.07 -10.42
C SER A 412 12.38 16.75 -9.75
N VAL A 413 11.44 15.81 -9.73
CA VAL A 413 11.64 14.49 -9.12
C VAL A 413 11.31 13.39 -10.11
N GLN A 414 12.19 12.40 -10.16
CA GLN A 414 12.05 11.21 -10.98
C GLN A 414 11.86 10.00 -10.07
N GLY A 415 10.82 9.23 -10.37
CA GLY A 415 10.63 7.89 -9.84
C GLY A 415 10.96 6.83 -10.89
N PRO A 416 10.49 5.59 -10.72
CA PRO A 416 10.69 4.52 -11.68
C PRO A 416 10.18 4.90 -13.06
N ALA A 417 10.96 4.60 -14.10
CA ALA A 417 10.62 4.86 -15.49
C ALA A 417 9.35 4.11 -15.91
N LYS A 418 8.67 4.65 -16.92
CA LYS A 418 7.56 3.93 -17.56
C LYS A 418 8.14 2.75 -18.35
N GLY A 419 7.58 1.57 -18.16
CA GLY A 419 7.95 0.39 -18.95
C GLY A 419 7.69 0.62 -20.44
N VAL A 420 8.65 0.23 -21.28
CA VAL A 420 8.61 0.37 -22.74
C VAL A 420 8.24 -0.98 -23.36
N LEU A 421 7.22 -1.00 -24.21
CA LEU A 421 6.76 -2.25 -24.86
C LEU A 421 7.46 -2.48 -26.20
N ASP A 422 7.66 -1.41 -26.98
CA ASP A 422 8.36 -1.47 -28.28
C ASP A 422 9.46 -0.39 -28.29
N PRO A 423 10.68 -0.75 -27.87
CA PRO A 423 11.78 0.22 -27.74
C PRO A 423 12.08 0.99 -29.01
N VAL A 424 11.96 0.34 -30.18
CA VAL A 424 12.28 0.97 -31.47
C VAL A 424 11.24 2.03 -31.81
N LYS A 425 9.94 1.71 -31.69
CA LYS A 425 8.89 2.69 -32.01
C LYS A 425 8.85 3.84 -31.02
N GLU A 426 9.02 3.56 -29.73
CA GLU A 426 8.97 4.59 -28.69
C GLU A 426 10.20 5.52 -28.73
N THR A 427 11.39 4.98 -29.02
CA THR A 427 12.60 5.81 -29.23
C THR A 427 12.47 6.69 -30.46
N LYS A 428 11.98 6.15 -31.59
CA LYS A 428 11.72 6.95 -32.80
C LYS A 428 10.73 8.08 -32.54
N ALA A 429 9.65 7.79 -31.80
CA ALA A 429 8.68 8.81 -31.40
C ALA A 429 9.33 9.89 -30.52
N SER A 430 10.20 9.51 -29.59
CA SER A 430 10.92 10.44 -28.72
C SER A 430 11.85 11.37 -29.51
N VAL A 431 12.59 10.82 -30.49
CA VAL A 431 13.43 11.61 -31.40
C VAL A 431 12.59 12.60 -32.21
N MET A 432 11.49 12.14 -32.80
CA MET A 432 10.57 12.99 -33.57
C MET A 432 9.97 14.12 -32.72
N LEU A 433 9.66 13.87 -31.45
CA LEU A 433 9.15 14.90 -30.52
C LEU A 433 10.19 15.99 -30.22
N VAL A 434 11.45 15.59 -30.00
CA VAL A 434 12.56 16.53 -29.75
C VAL A 434 12.86 17.35 -31.02
N GLU A 435 12.92 16.69 -32.18
CA GLU A 435 13.13 17.36 -33.48
C GLU A 435 11.99 18.34 -33.82
N ALA A 436 10.75 17.99 -33.47
CA ALA A 436 9.59 18.85 -33.64
C ALA A 436 9.50 20.01 -32.62
N GLY A 437 10.40 20.07 -31.63
CA GLY A 437 10.37 21.09 -30.58
C GLY A 437 9.20 20.93 -29.59
N LEU A 438 8.53 19.77 -29.59
CA LEU A 438 7.43 19.44 -28.67
C LEU A 438 7.94 18.85 -27.35
N SER A 439 9.21 18.49 -27.29
CA SER A 439 9.87 17.96 -26.09
C SER A 439 11.34 18.37 -26.04
N SER A 440 11.99 18.09 -24.90
CA SER A 440 13.42 18.31 -24.71
C SER A 440 14.14 16.98 -24.45
N ARG A 441 15.45 16.95 -24.69
CA ARG A 441 16.29 15.78 -24.39
C ARG A 441 16.21 15.39 -22.91
N THR A 442 16.22 16.38 -22.02
CA THR A 442 16.04 16.18 -20.57
C THR A 442 14.68 15.54 -20.25
N HIS A 443 13.60 15.99 -20.89
CA HIS A 443 12.26 15.45 -20.65
C HIS A 443 12.12 14.01 -21.18
N GLU A 444 12.62 13.71 -22.37
CA GLU A 444 12.56 12.34 -22.91
C GLU A 444 13.48 11.37 -22.14
N ALA A 445 14.67 11.82 -21.73
CA ALA A 445 15.56 11.03 -20.87
C ALA A 445 14.91 10.73 -19.52
N ALA A 446 14.25 11.73 -18.91
CA ALA A 446 13.53 11.56 -17.65
C ALA A 446 12.42 10.49 -17.73
N LYS A 447 11.71 10.37 -18.86
CA LYS A 447 10.69 9.31 -19.07
C LYS A 447 11.31 7.91 -19.03
N GLN A 448 12.56 7.80 -19.45
CA GLN A 448 13.34 6.56 -19.42
C GLN A 448 14.08 6.36 -18.10
N GLY A 449 13.91 7.26 -17.12
CA GLY A 449 14.60 7.20 -15.83
C GLY A 449 16.07 7.59 -15.89
N ILE A 450 16.47 8.32 -16.94
CA ILE A 450 17.84 8.78 -17.15
C ILE A 450 17.90 10.27 -16.85
N VAL A 451 18.91 10.68 -16.07
CA VAL A 451 19.25 12.10 -15.95
C VAL A 451 20.16 12.46 -17.10
N TRP A 452 19.68 13.37 -17.94
CA TRP A 452 20.31 13.71 -19.20
C TRP A 452 21.74 14.23 -19.02
N ASP A 453 21.95 15.12 -18.05
CA ASP A 453 23.26 15.75 -17.83
C ASP A 453 24.31 14.73 -17.37
N ASP A 454 23.99 13.88 -16.39
CA ASP A 454 24.86 12.77 -15.96
C ASP A 454 25.24 11.85 -17.14
N ASN A 455 24.25 11.54 -18.00
CA ASN A 455 24.47 10.68 -19.16
C ASN A 455 25.30 11.38 -20.24
N ALA A 456 25.13 12.68 -20.43
CA ALA A 456 25.93 13.47 -21.37
C ALA A 456 27.40 13.53 -20.92
N ASP A 457 27.65 13.78 -19.63
CA ASP A 457 28.99 13.78 -19.04
C ASP A 457 29.67 12.40 -19.16
N GLN A 458 28.91 11.32 -18.94
CA GLN A 458 29.40 9.96 -19.09
C GLN A 458 29.74 9.65 -20.55
N LEU A 459 28.89 10.04 -21.51
CA LEU A 459 29.14 9.86 -22.94
C LEU A 459 30.36 10.65 -23.40
N GLU A 460 30.58 11.87 -22.90
CA GLU A 460 31.78 12.66 -23.20
C GLU A 460 33.05 11.94 -22.73
N ARG A 461 33.02 11.28 -21.57
CA ARG A 461 34.13 10.45 -21.08
C ARG A 461 34.34 9.18 -21.91
N GLU A 462 33.26 8.54 -22.33
CA GLU A 462 33.31 7.29 -23.11
C GLU A 462 33.76 7.52 -24.55
N GLN A 463 33.36 8.64 -25.16
CA GLN A 463 33.72 9.04 -26.52
C GLN A 463 35.04 9.84 -26.57
N GLY A 464 35.52 10.31 -25.43
CA GLY A 464 36.79 11.03 -25.26
C GLY A 464 38.01 10.13 -25.01
N ILE A 465 37.85 8.80 -25.12
CA ILE A 465 38.93 7.83 -25.37
C ILE A 465 39.08 7.69 -26.88
#